data_AF-A0A485W296-F1
#
_entry.id   AF-A0A485W296-F1
#
_cell.length_a   1.000
_cell.length_b   1.000
_cell.length_c   1.000
_cell.angle_alpha   90.00
_cell.angle_beta   90.00
_cell.angle_gamma   90.00
#
_symmetry.space_group_name_H-M   'P 1'
#
loop_
_entity.id
_entity.type
_entity.pdbx_description
1 polymer ?
#
loop_
_entity_poly.entity_id
_entity_poly.type
_entity_poly.pdbx_seq_one_letter_code
_entity_poly.pdbx_strand_id
1 'polypeptide(L)'
;MISTNSCNWIDLKIGDIADVVAGGTPKSGNQENFKESGTGIPWLTPADLSGYTGKYISFGARDLSQQGYDSSSAKILPKGSLLFSSRAPIGYVAIAQNEISTNQGFKSFVFTYGVDSVYAYHYLRSIKDVAESMGTGTTFKEISGATAKTLPFILPPLAEQKVIADKLDTLLAQVEATKARLERIPEILKTFRQSILTAAVSGKLTEIWRMKNKFNNVAVKHNVNLPTLTQDEYYLDPIEGWQWVRLGSVVNLINGDRGKNYPNKSEYVEKGIPFINTGHINADGTLADERMNFISEAKYGSLSGGKTKSTDLVYCLRGATMGKTARVHYKIGAIASSLVIVRPSDYIDRDFAYYFLISPPAKNLINKFDNGSAQPNLSAKSLATYPLQLPSCKEQIEIVRRVEELFTFADHAEIKVAIALERINKISQSILVKAFRGELTADWRVANPDLISGENSVEVLLQKIKTAREAVKKQPKPTRSAVKKNAGSRMSKQIIKVVEALKQAGEPLSGQQLLAAAGYPNDSSTEQLEQFFLDIRDALAIEKSIVKLERGDDGQDWFTLAEKVEISKA
;
A
#
# COMPACT_ATOMS: atom_id res chain seq x y z
N MET A 1 23.69 22.16 30.08
CA MET A 1 22.66 23.02 30.70
C MET A 1 21.32 22.38 30.40
N ILE A 2 20.58 22.01 31.44
CA ILE A 2 19.20 21.50 31.31
C ILE A 2 18.34 22.74 31.06
N SER A 3 17.65 22.80 29.92
CA SER A 3 16.69 23.86 29.63
C SER A 3 15.36 23.44 30.25
N THR A 4 14.82 24.22 31.18
CA THR A 4 13.50 23.99 31.76
C THR A 4 12.44 24.69 30.91
N ASN A 5 11.52 23.93 30.33
CA ASN A 5 10.33 24.50 29.68
C ASN A 5 9.37 25.08 30.73
N SER A 6 8.40 25.89 30.31
CA SER A 6 7.38 26.56 31.15
C SER A 6 6.50 25.60 31.99
N CYS A 7 6.68 24.29 31.84
CA CYS A 7 6.01 23.21 32.54
C CYS A 7 6.84 22.50 33.61
N ASN A 8 8.06 22.98 33.94
CA ASN A 8 8.99 22.31 34.86
C ASN A 8 9.29 20.85 34.44
N TRP A 9 9.39 20.59 33.13
CA TRP A 9 9.82 19.31 32.59
C TRP A 9 11.31 19.34 32.28
N ILE A 10 11.94 18.16 32.28
CA ILE A 10 13.38 18.03 31.98
C ILE A 10 13.55 17.46 30.57
N ASP A 11 14.22 18.23 29.71
CA ASP A 11 14.73 17.75 28.42
C ASP A 11 16.02 16.95 28.64
N LEU A 12 16.05 15.72 28.12
CA LEU A 12 17.20 14.82 28.25
C LEU A 12 17.36 13.93 27.01
N LYS A 13 18.39 13.09 26.99
CA LYS A 13 18.54 12.04 25.98
C LYS A 13 18.00 10.74 26.55
N ILE A 14 17.28 9.94 25.77
CA ILE A 14 16.64 8.71 26.28
C ILE A 14 17.63 7.75 26.96
N GLY A 15 18.90 7.73 26.54
CA GLY A 15 19.96 6.95 27.18
C GLY A 15 20.30 7.36 28.61
N ASP A 16 19.89 8.55 29.06
CA ASP A 16 20.06 9.05 30.43
C ASP A 16 19.10 8.37 31.42
N ILE A 17 17.98 7.83 30.91
CA ILE A 17 16.92 7.19 31.71
C ILE A 17 16.64 5.73 31.33
N ALA A 18 17.12 5.27 30.16
CA ALA A 18 16.90 3.93 29.65
C ALA A 18 18.20 3.20 29.29
N ASP A 19 18.17 1.87 29.39
CA ASP A 19 19.17 1.02 28.76
C ASP A 19 18.73 0.68 27.33
N VAL A 20 19.64 0.90 26.38
CA VAL A 20 19.42 0.58 24.96
C VAL A 20 19.95 -0.81 24.67
N VAL A 21 19.06 -1.71 24.29
CA VAL A 21 19.33 -3.13 24.09
C VAL A 21 19.13 -3.48 22.62
N ALA A 22 20.22 -3.86 21.95
CA ALA A 22 20.15 -4.46 20.62
C ALA A 22 19.78 -5.94 20.73
N GLY A 23 18.97 -6.42 19.79
CA GLY A 23 18.63 -7.82 19.66
C GLY A 23 19.69 -8.65 18.91
N GLY A 24 19.33 -9.88 18.55
CA GLY A 24 20.20 -10.80 17.83
C GLY A 24 19.44 -11.84 17.04
N THR A 25 20.08 -12.37 16.01
CA THR A 25 19.51 -13.41 15.14
C THR A 25 20.42 -14.63 15.16
N PRO A 26 19.92 -15.82 15.57
CA PRO A 26 20.65 -17.06 15.34
C PRO A 26 20.69 -17.38 13.84
N LYS A 27 21.50 -18.35 13.43
CA LYS A 27 21.61 -18.73 12.00
C LYS A 27 20.23 -19.10 11.43
N SER A 28 19.71 -18.26 10.54
CA SER A 28 18.37 -18.40 9.96
C SER A 28 18.15 -19.68 9.17
N GLY A 29 19.21 -20.25 8.58
CA GLY A 29 19.15 -21.49 7.82
C GLY A 29 19.03 -22.76 8.66
N ASN A 30 19.27 -22.71 9.97
CA ASN A 30 19.04 -23.84 10.86
C ASN A 30 17.64 -23.71 11.51
N GLN A 31 16.71 -24.56 11.09
CA GLN A 31 15.33 -24.54 11.58
C GLN A 31 15.21 -24.87 13.07
N GLU A 32 16.12 -25.64 13.66
CA GLU A 32 16.12 -25.99 15.08
C GLU A 32 16.31 -24.78 16.01
N ASN A 33 16.82 -23.66 15.47
CA ASN A 33 16.94 -22.41 16.23
C ASN A 33 15.59 -21.73 16.47
N PHE A 34 14.55 -22.13 15.73
CA PHE A 34 13.24 -21.49 15.76
C PHE A 34 12.17 -22.48 16.20
N LYS A 35 11.11 -21.93 16.76
CA LYS A 35 9.90 -22.65 17.11
C LYS A 35 8.69 -21.93 16.55
N GLU A 36 7.57 -22.63 16.48
CA GLU A 36 6.28 -22.02 16.19
C GLU A 36 5.97 -20.92 17.23
N SER A 37 5.31 -19.86 16.76
CA SER A 37 4.92 -18.73 17.61
C SER A 37 4.15 -19.19 18.84
N GLY A 38 4.54 -18.68 20.02
CA GLY A 38 3.92 -19.00 21.31
C GLY A 38 4.38 -20.30 21.97
N THR A 39 5.35 -21.02 21.38
CA THR A 39 5.84 -22.31 21.89
C THR A 39 7.30 -22.27 22.36
N GLY A 40 7.97 -21.13 22.20
CA GLY A 40 9.37 -20.93 22.56
C GLY A 40 9.59 -19.62 23.32
N ILE A 41 10.80 -19.06 23.15
CA ILE A 41 11.14 -17.72 23.65
C ILE A 41 10.63 -16.72 22.62
N PRO A 42 9.68 -15.83 22.96
CA PRO A 42 9.13 -14.87 22.02
C PRO A 42 10.23 -14.03 21.36
N TRP A 43 10.20 -13.90 20.04
CA TRP A 43 11.24 -13.23 19.27
C TRP A 43 10.69 -12.42 18.11
N LEU A 44 10.98 -11.13 18.08
CA LEU A 44 10.44 -10.21 17.08
C LEU A 44 11.49 -9.73 16.09
N THR A 45 11.01 -9.48 14.88
CA THR A 45 11.66 -8.77 13.79
C THR A 45 10.85 -7.51 13.42
N PRO A 46 11.45 -6.51 12.76
CA PRO A 46 10.70 -5.34 12.29
C PRO A 46 9.51 -5.69 11.38
N ALA A 47 9.59 -6.84 10.68
CA ALA A 47 8.50 -7.34 9.85
C ALA A 47 7.24 -7.66 10.66
N ASP A 48 7.38 -8.11 11.91
CA ASP A 48 6.26 -8.40 12.81
C ASP A 48 5.50 -7.13 13.23
N LEU A 49 6.13 -5.96 13.10
CA LEU A 49 5.50 -4.67 13.34
C LEU A 49 5.00 -3.99 12.06
N SER A 50 5.24 -4.57 10.89
CA SER A 50 4.75 -4.03 9.62
C SER A 50 3.24 -4.18 9.53
N GLY A 51 2.51 -3.05 9.51
CA GLY A 51 1.04 -3.03 9.53
C GLY A 51 0.41 -3.35 10.89
N TYR A 52 1.24 -3.56 11.92
CA TYR A 52 0.76 -3.78 13.28
C TYR A 52 0.30 -2.46 13.91
N THR A 53 -0.94 -2.42 14.39
CA THR A 53 -1.55 -1.21 14.97
C THR A 53 -1.73 -1.28 16.49
N GLY A 54 -1.45 -2.45 17.09
CA GLY A 54 -1.54 -2.63 18.52
C GLY A 54 -0.46 -1.88 19.28
N LYS A 55 -0.74 -1.53 20.54
CA LYS A 55 0.25 -0.94 21.44
C LYS A 55 1.15 -1.99 22.08
N TYR A 56 0.58 -3.14 22.46
CA TYR A 56 1.26 -4.20 23.20
C TYR A 56 1.41 -5.45 22.36
N ILE A 57 2.61 -6.00 22.26
CA ILE A 57 2.89 -7.21 21.49
C ILE A 57 3.51 -8.29 22.38
N SER A 58 3.10 -9.54 22.16
CA SER A 58 3.48 -10.68 23.00
C SER A 58 4.31 -11.74 22.28
N PHE A 59 4.23 -11.82 20.96
CA PHE A 59 4.99 -12.73 20.10
C PHE A 59 5.07 -12.18 18.67
N GLY A 60 6.06 -12.66 17.90
CA GLY A 60 6.18 -12.40 16.46
C GLY A 60 5.72 -13.61 15.64
N ALA A 61 6.05 -13.67 14.36
CA ALA A 61 5.68 -14.79 13.48
C ALA A 61 6.32 -16.14 13.90
N ARG A 62 7.40 -16.10 14.69
CA ARG A 62 8.09 -17.30 15.20
C ARG A 62 8.84 -16.98 16.49
N ASP A 63 9.10 -18.02 17.26
CA ASP A 63 9.86 -17.94 18.50
C ASP A 63 11.28 -18.48 18.33
N LEU A 64 12.17 -18.19 19.28
CA LEU A 64 13.44 -18.88 19.42
C LEU A 64 13.27 -20.17 20.23
N SER A 65 13.97 -21.23 19.81
CA SER A 65 14.28 -22.34 20.71
C SER A 65 15.35 -21.91 21.73
N GLN A 66 15.53 -22.70 22.78
CA GLN A 66 16.62 -22.47 23.74
C GLN A 66 17.99 -22.44 23.04
N GLN A 67 18.22 -23.37 22.10
CA GLN A 67 19.41 -23.42 21.25
C GLN A 67 19.57 -22.15 20.40
N GLY A 68 18.50 -21.65 19.78
CA GLY A 68 18.53 -20.41 19.00
C GLY A 68 18.85 -19.19 19.86
N TYR A 69 18.33 -19.14 21.07
CA TYR A 69 18.63 -18.07 22.02
C TYR A 69 20.09 -18.11 22.50
N ASP A 70 20.58 -19.29 22.89
CA ASP A 70 21.93 -19.46 23.41
C ASP A 70 23.02 -19.28 22.34
N SER A 71 22.69 -19.56 21.07
CA SER A 71 23.60 -19.40 19.93
C SER A 71 23.61 -17.99 19.31
N SER A 72 22.86 -17.04 19.86
CA SER A 72 22.75 -15.68 19.32
C SER A 72 22.99 -14.58 20.36
N SER A 73 23.12 -13.34 19.87
CA SER A 73 23.20 -12.15 20.73
C SER A 73 21.84 -11.64 21.22
N ALA A 74 20.74 -12.37 20.94
CA ALA A 74 19.41 -12.00 21.38
C ALA A 74 19.38 -11.89 22.91
N LYS A 75 18.59 -10.96 23.44
CA LYS A 75 18.44 -10.73 24.88
C LYS A 75 16.96 -10.73 25.24
N ILE A 76 16.63 -11.32 26.38
CA ILE A 76 15.30 -11.21 26.96
C ILE A 76 15.16 -9.79 27.54
N LEU A 77 14.12 -9.11 27.09
CA LEU A 77 13.67 -7.82 27.54
C LEU A 77 12.51 -8.05 28.51
N PRO A 78 12.47 -7.36 29.66
CA PRO A 78 11.36 -7.48 30.59
C PRO A 78 10.06 -6.91 29.99
N LYS A 79 8.92 -7.37 30.52
CA LYS A 79 7.60 -6.79 30.25
C LYS A 79 7.64 -5.27 30.47
N GLY A 80 6.99 -4.52 29.57
CA GLY A 80 6.96 -3.05 29.59
C GLY A 80 8.13 -2.39 28.85
N SER A 81 9.10 -3.15 28.35
CA SER A 81 10.16 -2.61 27.48
C SER A 81 9.60 -2.05 26.18
N LEU A 82 10.21 -0.98 25.68
CA LEU A 82 9.81 -0.34 24.42
C LEU A 82 10.63 -0.95 23.29
N LEU A 83 9.95 -1.68 22.42
CA LEU A 83 10.52 -2.29 21.22
C LEU A 83 10.54 -1.24 20.12
N PHE A 84 11.72 -0.80 19.71
CA PHE A 84 11.89 0.26 18.71
C PHE A 84 12.67 -0.27 17.50
N SER A 85 12.07 -0.25 16.31
CA SER A 85 12.77 -0.66 15.08
C SER A 85 13.80 0.39 14.69
N SER A 86 15.05 -0.04 14.55
CA SER A 86 16.14 0.82 14.10
C SER A 86 16.38 0.76 12.61
N ARG A 87 15.70 -0.13 11.88
CA ARG A 87 15.78 -0.29 10.43
C ARG A 87 14.55 -1.00 9.88
N ALA A 88 14.32 -0.85 8.58
CA ALA A 88 13.32 -1.57 7.79
C ALA A 88 11.87 -1.56 8.33
N PRO A 89 11.20 -0.39 8.47
CA PRO A 89 11.71 0.97 8.52
C PRO A 89 12.09 1.38 9.97
N ILE A 90 12.71 2.54 10.12
CA ILE A 90 12.96 3.15 11.43
C ILE A 90 11.63 3.61 12.05
N GLY A 91 11.47 3.43 13.36
CA GLY A 91 10.43 4.12 14.13
C GLY A 91 9.12 3.35 14.34
N TYR A 92 9.07 2.04 14.07
CA TYR A 92 8.03 1.20 14.66
C TYR A 92 8.26 1.06 16.15
N VAL A 93 7.18 1.21 16.92
CA VAL A 93 7.21 1.19 18.38
C VAL A 93 6.12 0.25 18.88
N ALA A 94 6.47 -0.64 19.82
CA ALA A 94 5.52 -1.46 20.56
C ALA A 94 5.99 -1.63 22.00
N ILE A 95 5.07 -1.94 22.90
CA ILE A 95 5.37 -2.27 24.30
C ILE A 95 5.38 -3.80 24.45
N ALA A 96 6.44 -4.34 25.05
CA ALA A 96 6.52 -5.76 25.37
C ALA A 96 5.42 -6.14 26.38
N GLN A 97 4.48 -7.00 25.98
CA GLN A 97 3.39 -7.47 26.85
C GLN A 97 3.85 -8.51 27.89
N ASN A 98 4.93 -9.22 27.57
CA ASN A 98 5.61 -10.24 28.36
C ASN A 98 7.12 -10.14 28.15
N GLU A 99 7.87 -11.01 28.82
CA GLU A 99 9.30 -11.18 28.52
C GLU A 99 9.47 -11.60 27.06
N ILE A 100 10.35 -10.90 26.34
CA ILE A 100 10.46 -11.04 24.89
C ILE A 100 11.86 -10.72 24.39
N SER A 101 12.25 -11.30 23.27
CA SER A 101 13.52 -11.00 22.61
C SER A 101 13.28 -10.40 21.23
N THR A 102 14.32 -9.81 20.65
CA THR A 102 14.24 -9.16 19.34
C THR A 102 15.45 -9.52 18.49
N ASN A 103 15.34 -9.29 17.19
CA ASN A 103 16.45 -9.36 16.25
C ASN A 103 17.30 -8.07 16.28
N GLN A 104 18.41 -8.05 15.53
CA GLN A 104 19.33 -6.90 15.48
C GLN A 104 18.72 -5.63 14.87
N GLY A 105 17.57 -5.75 14.20
CA GLY A 105 16.82 -4.63 13.63
C GLY A 105 16.09 -3.78 14.67
N PHE A 106 16.16 -4.14 15.95
CA PHE A 106 15.67 -3.34 17.06
C PHE A 106 16.78 -2.68 17.87
N LYS A 107 16.43 -1.56 18.49
CA LYS A 107 17.17 -0.91 19.58
C LYS A 107 16.16 -0.60 20.69
N SER A 108 15.83 -1.61 21.48
CA SER A 108 14.78 -1.52 22.49
C SER A 108 15.23 -0.71 23.72
N PHE A 109 14.30 -0.02 24.36
CA PHE A 109 14.54 0.77 25.57
C PHE A 109 13.96 0.06 26.78
N VAL A 110 14.82 -0.21 27.78
CA VAL A 110 14.43 -0.78 29.07
C VAL A 110 14.52 0.31 30.13
N PHE A 111 13.39 0.62 30.75
CA PHE A 111 13.31 1.61 31.83
C PHE A 111 13.35 0.89 33.18
N THR A 112 14.35 1.19 34.01
CA THR A 112 14.52 0.54 35.32
C THR A 112 13.51 1.04 36.36
N TYR A 113 13.14 2.32 36.28
CA TYR A 113 12.25 2.98 37.23
C TYR A 113 11.66 4.26 36.61
N GLY A 114 10.52 4.70 37.11
CA GLY A 114 10.08 6.10 36.99
C GLY A 114 9.63 6.59 35.61
N VAL A 115 9.49 5.69 34.63
CA VAL A 115 9.00 6.01 33.29
C VAL A 115 7.82 5.12 32.96
N ASP A 116 6.68 5.73 32.66
CA ASP A 116 5.50 5.02 32.18
C ASP A 116 5.70 4.55 30.74
N SER A 117 5.50 3.26 30.49
CA SER A 117 5.73 2.67 29.16
C SER A 117 4.77 3.20 28.09
N VAL A 118 3.53 3.58 28.46
CA VAL A 118 2.54 4.12 27.52
C VAL A 118 2.89 5.56 27.14
N TYR A 119 3.32 6.36 28.11
CA TYR A 119 3.89 7.68 27.85
C TYR A 119 5.08 7.58 26.88
N ALA A 120 6.06 6.72 27.18
CA ALA A 120 7.23 6.53 26.33
C ALA A 120 6.87 6.02 24.93
N TYR A 121 5.86 5.15 24.82
CA TYR A 121 5.33 4.67 23.54
C TYR A 121 4.82 5.82 22.67
N HIS A 122 3.95 6.68 23.22
CA HIS A 122 3.42 7.82 22.47
C HIS A 122 4.52 8.84 22.14
N TYR A 123 5.45 9.06 23.07
CA TYR A 123 6.56 9.98 22.86
C TYR A 123 7.44 9.53 21.69
N LEU A 124 7.89 8.26 21.67
CA LEU A 124 8.72 7.74 20.59
C LEU A 124 8.01 7.77 19.22
N ARG A 125 6.69 7.57 19.20
CA ARG A 125 5.88 7.73 17.98
C ARG A 125 5.83 9.17 17.49
N SER A 126 5.80 10.15 18.40
CA SER A 126 5.77 11.57 18.04
C SER A 126 7.09 12.09 17.45
N ILE A 127 8.22 11.47 17.82
CA ILE A 127 9.55 11.83 17.31
C ILE A 127 10.04 10.90 16.21
N LYS A 128 9.14 10.15 15.56
CA LYS A 128 9.49 9.21 14.48
C LYS A 128 10.34 9.87 13.40
N ASP A 129 9.91 11.04 12.91
CA ASP A 129 10.63 11.76 11.83
C ASP A 129 12.02 12.22 12.28
N VAL A 130 12.16 12.60 13.55
CA VAL A 130 13.47 12.93 14.15
C VAL A 130 14.36 11.69 14.12
N ALA A 131 13.86 10.53 14.56
CA ALA A 131 14.61 9.29 14.53
C ALA A 131 15.02 8.91 13.10
N GLU A 132 14.11 9.01 12.13
CA GLU A 132 14.40 8.75 10.71
C GLU A 132 15.48 9.69 10.13
N SER A 133 15.49 10.95 10.55
CA SER A 133 16.52 11.92 10.12
C SER A 133 17.91 11.62 10.69
N MET A 134 17.96 10.95 11.85
CA MET A 134 19.21 10.52 12.49
C MET A 134 19.72 9.19 11.92
N GLY A 135 18.96 8.53 11.04
CA GLY A 135 19.35 7.29 10.39
C GLY A 135 20.44 7.51 9.34
N THR A 136 21.46 6.66 9.36
CA THR A 136 22.57 6.67 8.39
C THR A 136 22.38 5.58 7.32
N GLY A 137 22.92 5.80 6.12
CA GLY A 137 22.83 4.87 4.99
C GLY A 137 21.89 5.36 3.88
N THR A 138 22.28 5.18 2.62
CA THR A 138 21.54 5.67 1.44
C THR A 138 20.46 4.70 0.96
N THR A 139 20.74 3.39 0.99
CA THR A 139 19.80 2.34 0.53
C THR A 139 18.94 1.78 1.67
N PHE A 140 19.52 1.60 2.86
CA PHE A 140 18.80 1.17 4.07
C PHE A 140 19.23 2.05 5.24
N LYS A 141 18.36 2.98 5.63
CA LYS A 141 18.62 3.81 6.81
C LYS A 141 18.56 2.95 8.08
N GLU A 142 19.57 3.12 8.94
CA GLU A 142 19.60 2.51 10.26
C GLU A 142 20.07 3.50 11.33
N ILE A 143 19.51 3.37 12.54
CA ILE A 143 19.99 4.04 13.76
C ILE A 143 20.89 3.08 14.56
N SER A 144 22.15 3.48 14.79
CA SER A 144 23.06 2.73 15.65
C SER A 144 22.60 2.73 17.12
N GLY A 145 23.08 1.78 17.93
CA GLY A 145 22.79 1.79 19.37
C GLY A 145 23.31 3.04 20.10
N ALA A 146 24.39 3.66 19.62
CA ALA A 146 24.90 4.92 20.15
C ALA A 146 23.98 6.09 19.80
N THR A 147 23.53 6.17 18.56
CA THR A 147 22.58 7.19 18.07
C THR A 147 21.21 7.04 18.74
N ALA A 148 20.73 5.82 18.96
CA ALA A 148 19.48 5.57 19.65
C ALA A 148 19.49 6.10 21.10
N LYS A 149 20.63 6.06 21.79
CA LYS A 149 20.79 6.65 23.13
C LYS A 149 20.64 8.17 23.13
N THR A 150 20.90 8.83 22.01
CA THR A 150 20.86 10.29 21.90
C THR A 150 19.52 10.82 21.42
N LEU A 151 18.52 9.95 21.18
CA LEU A 151 17.17 10.41 20.85
C LEU A 151 16.66 11.35 21.95
N PRO A 152 16.04 12.49 21.59
CA PRO A 152 15.53 13.44 22.56
C PRO A 152 14.41 12.78 23.36
N PHE A 153 14.31 13.09 24.65
CA PHE A 153 13.22 12.64 25.50
C PHE A 153 12.86 13.74 26.49
N ILE A 154 11.56 13.97 26.70
CA ILE A 154 11.07 14.93 27.66
C ILE A 154 10.51 14.15 28.84
N LEU A 155 11.04 14.40 30.03
CA LEU A 155 10.62 13.73 31.26
C LEU A 155 9.73 14.68 32.08
N PRO A 156 8.44 14.35 32.28
CA PRO A 156 7.58 14.98 33.27
C PRO A 156 7.52 14.15 34.56
N PRO A 157 6.94 14.68 35.65
CA PRO A 157 6.62 13.92 36.86
C PRO A 157 5.82 12.65 36.55
N LEU A 158 6.04 11.57 37.32
CA LEU A 158 5.47 10.25 37.02
C LEU A 158 3.94 10.24 37.01
N ALA A 159 3.29 11.00 37.91
CA ALA A 159 1.84 11.13 37.92
C ALA A 159 1.34 11.79 36.63
N GLU A 160 2.04 12.82 36.15
CA GLU A 160 1.69 13.51 34.92
C GLU A 160 1.90 12.64 33.68
N GLN A 161 2.97 11.83 33.64
CA GLN A 161 3.20 10.87 32.53
C GLN A 161 1.98 10.00 32.28
N LYS A 162 1.39 9.46 33.35
CA LYS A 162 0.18 8.61 33.29
C LYS A 162 -1.03 9.39 32.76
N VAL A 163 -1.24 10.61 33.26
CA VAL A 163 -2.33 11.47 32.81
C VAL A 163 -2.18 11.83 31.32
N ILE A 164 -0.97 12.13 30.85
CA ILE A 164 -0.69 12.36 29.44
C ILE A 164 -1.02 11.11 28.62
N ALA A 165 -0.54 9.94 29.07
CA ALA A 165 -0.78 8.66 28.41
C ALA A 165 -2.28 8.34 28.26
N ASP A 166 -3.05 8.46 29.34
CA ASP A 166 -4.49 8.19 29.36
C ASP A 166 -5.28 9.15 28.45
N LYS A 167 -4.93 10.45 28.47
CA LYS A 167 -5.53 11.44 27.58
C LYS A 167 -5.20 11.16 26.12
N LEU A 168 -3.94 10.84 25.81
CA LEU A 168 -3.51 10.50 24.46
C LEU A 168 -4.21 9.24 23.95
N ASP A 169 -4.35 8.20 24.77
CA ASP A 169 -5.08 6.99 24.41
C ASP A 169 -6.53 7.30 24.05
N THR A 170 -7.21 8.07 24.88
CA THR A 170 -8.61 8.44 24.67
C THR A 170 -8.78 9.25 23.38
N LEU A 171 -7.97 10.29 23.21
CA LEU A 171 -8.10 11.20 22.06
C LEU A 171 -7.70 10.51 20.75
N LEU A 172 -6.59 9.77 20.73
CA LEU A 172 -6.14 9.09 19.53
C LEU A 172 -7.10 7.94 19.15
N ALA A 173 -7.67 7.23 20.11
CA ALA A 173 -8.70 6.23 19.83
C ALA A 173 -9.96 6.84 19.19
N GLN A 174 -10.41 8.01 19.67
CA GLN A 174 -11.52 8.74 19.06
C GLN A 174 -11.20 9.19 17.63
N VAL A 175 -9.98 9.66 17.39
CA VAL A 175 -9.52 10.08 16.06
C VAL A 175 -9.49 8.90 15.09
N GLU A 176 -8.89 7.77 15.48
CA GLU A 176 -8.85 6.57 14.64
C GLU A 176 -10.26 6.00 14.37
N ALA A 177 -11.14 5.98 15.38
CA ALA A 177 -12.53 5.56 15.19
C ALA A 177 -13.29 6.47 14.20
N THR A 178 -13.03 7.78 14.24
CA THR A 178 -13.64 8.75 13.32
C THR A 178 -13.07 8.57 11.91
N LYS A 179 -11.76 8.39 11.78
CA LYS A 179 -11.09 8.11 10.52
C LYS A 179 -11.67 6.86 9.84
N ALA A 180 -11.76 5.76 10.57
CA ALA A 180 -12.30 4.50 10.08
C ALA A 180 -13.77 4.62 9.62
N ARG A 181 -14.56 5.50 10.25
CA ARG A 181 -15.94 5.80 9.80
C ARG A 181 -15.95 6.59 8.50
N LEU A 182 -15.11 7.62 8.38
CA LEU A 182 -15.01 8.42 7.15
C LEU A 182 -14.51 7.60 5.96
N GLU A 183 -13.54 6.71 6.17
CA GLU A 183 -12.99 5.83 5.13
C GLU A 183 -14.01 4.86 4.53
N ARG A 184 -15.13 4.59 5.23
CA ARG A 184 -16.22 3.76 4.70
C ARG A 184 -17.19 4.52 3.79
N ILE A 185 -17.23 5.84 3.87
CA ILE A 185 -18.21 6.65 3.14
C ILE A 185 -18.07 6.54 1.62
N PRO A 186 -16.87 6.51 1.01
CA PRO A 186 -16.74 6.34 -0.44
C PRO A 186 -17.44 5.08 -0.97
N GLU A 187 -17.32 3.93 -0.28
CA GLU A 187 -18.02 2.71 -0.68
C GLU A 187 -19.55 2.84 -0.50
N ILE A 188 -20.02 3.52 0.56
CA ILE A 188 -21.45 3.81 0.74
C ILE A 188 -21.97 4.68 -0.42
N LEU A 189 -21.23 5.72 -0.80
CA LEU A 189 -21.60 6.62 -1.89
C LEU A 189 -21.60 5.91 -3.26
N LYS A 190 -20.73 4.92 -3.44
CA LYS A 190 -20.73 4.05 -4.63
C LYS A 190 -21.99 3.19 -4.69
N THR A 191 -22.37 2.54 -3.59
CA THR A 191 -23.62 1.77 -3.51
C THR A 191 -24.85 2.66 -3.68
N PHE A 192 -24.81 3.87 -3.13
CA PHE A 192 -25.86 4.89 -3.30
C PHE A 192 -26.05 5.27 -4.77
N ARG A 193 -24.97 5.53 -5.52
CA ARG A 193 -25.07 5.80 -6.97
C ARG A 193 -25.69 4.63 -7.73
N GLN A 194 -25.32 3.39 -7.39
CA GLN A 194 -25.91 2.20 -7.99
C GLN A 194 -27.41 2.06 -7.67
N SER A 195 -27.84 2.35 -6.44
CA SER A 195 -29.25 2.27 -6.06
C SER A 195 -30.09 3.33 -6.76
N ILE A 196 -29.56 4.54 -6.96
CA ILE A 196 -30.20 5.59 -7.76
C ILE A 196 -30.42 5.13 -9.19
N LEU A 197 -29.40 4.56 -9.84
CA LEU A 197 -29.53 4.07 -11.22
C LEU A 197 -30.57 2.95 -11.33
N THR A 198 -30.60 2.03 -10.37
CA THR A 198 -31.65 1.00 -10.30
C THR A 198 -33.03 1.63 -10.10
N ALA A 199 -33.17 2.62 -9.22
CA ALA A 199 -34.43 3.34 -8.99
C ALA A 199 -34.89 4.12 -10.22
N ALA A 200 -33.95 4.67 -11.01
CA ALA A 200 -34.20 5.38 -12.24
C ALA A 200 -34.81 4.47 -13.32
N VAL A 201 -34.25 3.27 -13.52
CA VAL A 201 -34.71 2.33 -14.56
C VAL A 201 -35.86 1.42 -14.10
N SER A 202 -36.16 1.37 -12.79
CA SER A 202 -37.33 0.70 -12.23
C SER A 202 -38.50 1.65 -11.96
N GLY A 203 -38.37 2.92 -12.36
CA GLY A 203 -39.40 3.94 -12.20
C GLY A 203 -39.75 4.31 -10.75
N LYS A 204 -39.10 3.73 -9.74
CA LYS A 204 -39.26 4.10 -8.33
C LYS A 204 -38.86 5.54 -8.08
N LEU A 205 -37.85 6.05 -8.81
CA LEU A 205 -37.37 7.41 -8.65
C LEU A 205 -38.42 8.48 -9.01
N THR A 206 -39.37 8.15 -9.89
CA THR A 206 -40.41 9.06 -10.40
C THR A 206 -41.83 8.60 -10.08
N GLU A 207 -42.04 7.58 -9.26
CA GLU A 207 -43.36 7.00 -8.95
C GLU A 207 -44.40 8.07 -8.54
N ILE A 208 -44.11 8.85 -7.49
CA ILE A 208 -44.99 9.93 -7.01
C ILE A 208 -45.23 10.98 -8.09
N TRP A 209 -44.20 11.30 -8.88
CA TRP A 209 -44.32 12.28 -9.97
C TRP A 209 -45.20 11.75 -11.10
N ARG A 210 -45.07 10.47 -11.46
CA ARG A 210 -45.87 9.79 -12.48
C ARG A 210 -47.35 9.80 -12.10
N MET A 211 -47.67 9.43 -10.85
CA MET A 211 -49.04 9.41 -10.33
C MET A 211 -49.74 10.77 -10.43
N LYS A 212 -49.00 11.87 -10.24
CA LYS A 212 -49.54 13.23 -10.31
C LYS A 212 -49.81 13.72 -11.73
N ASN A 213 -49.04 13.25 -12.71
CA ASN A 213 -49.03 13.85 -14.05
C ASN A 213 -49.81 13.03 -15.12
N LYS A 214 -50.33 11.84 -14.79
CA LYS A 214 -51.24 11.02 -15.62
C LYS A 214 -50.88 10.99 -17.11
N PHE A 215 -49.69 10.51 -17.46
CA PHE A 215 -49.24 10.48 -18.86
C PHE A 215 -49.86 9.35 -19.67
N ASN A 216 -50.03 9.60 -20.97
CA ASN A 216 -50.39 8.59 -21.95
C ASN A 216 -49.30 7.52 -22.06
N ASN A 217 -49.71 6.29 -22.35
CA ASN A 217 -48.79 5.18 -22.63
C ASN A 217 -47.79 5.55 -23.73
N VAL A 218 -46.55 5.11 -23.55
CA VAL A 218 -45.54 5.15 -24.60
C VAL A 218 -45.97 4.22 -25.75
N ALA A 219 -45.91 4.72 -26.98
CA ALA A 219 -46.20 3.94 -28.18
C ALA A 219 -44.99 3.94 -29.11
N VAL A 220 -44.03 3.07 -28.84
CA VAL A 220 -42.90 2.78 -29.74
C VAL A 220 -43.24 1.54 -30.57
N LYS A 221 -43.11 1.66 -31.89
CA LYS A 221 -43.24 0.52 -32.80
C LYS A 221 -42.06 -0.42 -32.59
N HIS A 222 -42.33 -1.71 -32.37
CA HIS A 222 -41.30 -2.73 -32.30
C HIS A 222 -40.52 -2.80 -33.62
N ASN A 223 -39.19 -2.92 -33.52
CA ASN A 223 -38.36 -3.18 -34.69
C ASN A 223 -38.50 -4.65 -35.09
N VAL A 224 -39.15 -4.92 -36.22
CA VAL A 224 -39.43 -6.28 -36.74
C VAL A 224 -38.18 -7.14 -36.94
N ASN A 225 -36.99 -6.54 -37.04
CA ASN A 225 -35.73 -7.26 -37.17
C ASN A 225 -35.12 -7.71 -35.83
N LEU A 226 -35.74 -7.33 -34.70
CA LEU A 226 -35.33 -7.73 -33.36
C LEU A 226 -36.32 -8.75 -32.78
N PRO A 227 -35.84 -9.70 -31.96
CA PRO A 227 -36.72 -10.66 -31.31
C PRO A 227 -37.70 -9.94 -30.39
N THR A 228 -38.96 -10.39 -30.41
CA THR A 228 -39.97 -9.99 -29.43
C THR A 228 -39.46 -10.30 -28.03
N LEU A 229 -39.80 -9.45 -27.06
CA LEU A 229 -39.50 -9.72 -25.65
C LEU A 229 -40.44 -10.80 -25.11
N THR A 230 -39.90 -11.78 -24.40
CA THR A 230 -40.69 -12.73 -23.62
C THR A 230 -40.78 -12.30 -22.15
N GLN A 231 -41.76 -12.82 -21.41
CA GLN A 231 -41.94 -12.47 -19.99
C GLN A 231 -40.74 -12.89 -19.13
N ASP A 232 -40.04 -13.98 -19.48
CA ASP A 232 -38.85 -14.46 -18.76
C ASP A 232 -37.64 -13.50 -18.86
N GLU A 233 -37.67 -12.55 -19.79
CA GLU A 233 -36.63 -11.55 -19.97
C GLU A 233 -36.89 -10.27 -19.13
N TYR A 234 -38.04 -10.18 -18.48
CA TYR A 234 -38.37 -9.06 -17.60
C TYR A 234 -37.59 -9.22 -16.28
N TYR A 235 -36.60 -8.36 -16.09
CA TYR A 235 -35.78 -8.31 -14.87
C TYR A 235 -36.33 -7.31 -13.83
N LEU A 236 -37.45 -6.65 -14.13
CA LEU A 236 -38.19 -5.71 -13.28
C LEU A 236 -39.69 -5.88 -13.53
N ASP A 237 -40.49 -5.52 -12.54
CA ASP A 237 -41.93 -5.48 -12.70
C ASP A 237 -42.34 -4.48 -13.79
N PRO A 238 -43.32 -4.80 -14.64
CA PRO A 238 -43.90 -3.86 -15.59
C PRO A 238 -44.49 -2.63 -14.87
N ILE A 239 -44.16 -1.44 -15.36
CA ILE A 239 -44.61 -0.17 -14.80
C ILE A 239 -45.74 0.38 -15.65
N GLU A 240 -46.84 0.78 -15.01
CA GLU A 240 -47.94 1.43 -15.69
C GLU A 240 -47.48 2.69 -16.43
N GLY A 241 -47.85 2.81 -17.71
CA GLY A 241 -47.42 3.90 -18.59
C GLY A 241 -46.10 3.66 -19.34
N TRP A 242 -45.29 2.68 -18.92
CA TRP A 242 -44.01 2.36 -19.55
C TRP A 242 -44.17 1.19 -20.52
N GLN A 243 -43.28 1.13 -21.52
CA GLN A 243 -43.30 0.07 -22.52
C GLN A 243 -41.99 -0.70 -22.52
N TRP A 244 -42.06 -2.02 -22.41
CA TRP A 244 -40.90 -2.89 -22.67
C TRP A 244 -40.54 -2.88 -24.15
N VAL A 245 -39.30 -2.51 -24.46
CA VAL A 245 -38.73 -2.48 -25.81
C VAL A 245 -37.34 -3.09 -25.82
N ARG A 246 -36.90 -3.57 -26.97
CA ARG A 246 -35.48 -3.87 -27.19
C ARG A 246 -34.74 -2.55 -27.39
N LEU A 247 -33.55 -2.39 -26.79
CA LEU A 247 -32.75 -1.17 -26.92
C LEU A 247 -32.59 -0.73 -28.38
N GLY A 248 -32.31 -1.66 -29.31
CA GLY A 248 -32.19 -1.37 -30.74
C GLY A 248 -33.47 -0.93 -31.46
N SER A 249 -34.62 -0.88 -30.77
CA SER A 249 -35.85 -0.25 -31.30
C SER A 249 -35.86 1.26 -31.09
N VAL A 250 -35.02 1.78 -30.18
CA VAL A 250 -34.96 3.20 -29.82
C VAL A 250 -33.58 3.82 -30.01
N VAL A 251 -32.57 3.03 -30.39
CA VAL A 251 -31.24 3.52 -30.75
C VAL A 251 -30.75 2.92 -32.06
N ASN A 252 -29.88 3.64 -32.76
CA ASN A 252 -29.10 3.11 -33.87
C ASN A 252 -27.67 2.76 -33.38
N LEU A 253 -27.23 1.53 -33.63
CA LEU A 253 -25.92 1.04 -33.23
C LEU A 253 -24.95 1.03 -34.41
N ILE A 254 -23.86 1.80 -34.32
CA ILE A 254 -22.90 1.96 -35.41
C ILE A 254 -21.53 1.46 -34.94
N ASN A 255 -21.02 0.40 -35.57
CA ASN A 255 -19.71 -0.14 -35.26
C ASN A 255 -18.58 0.78 -35.74
N GLY A 256 -17.46 0.75 -35.03
CA GLY A 256 -16.20 1.32 -35.51
C GLY A 256 -15.70 0.64 -36.78
N ASP A 257 -14.87 1.34 -37.55
CA ASP A 257 -14.22 0.80 -38.74
C ASP A 257 -13.35 -0.42 -38.37
N ARG A 258 -13.31 -1.44 -39.23
CA ARG A 258 -12.47 -2.65 -39.09
C ARG A 258 -11.73 -3.02 -40.36
N GLY A 259 -11.86 -2.20 -41.40
CA GLY A 259 -11.25 -2.43 -42.70
C GLY A 259 -9.83 -1.87 -42.77
N LYS A 260 -9.28 -1.89 -43.99
CA LYS A 260 -7.94 -1.38 -44.31
C LYS A 260 -7.72 0.10 -43.96
N ASN A 261 -8.80 0.86 -43.77
CA ASN A 261 -8.75 2.29 -43.44
C ASN A 261 -8.72 2.56 -41.93
N TYR A 262 -8.68 1.53 -41.08
CA TYR A 262 -8.53 1.70 -39.65
C TYR A 262 -7.26 2.51 -39.31
N PRO A 263 -7.34 3.52 -38.41
CA PRO A 263 -6.16 4.31 -38.04
C PRO A 263 -5.13 3.52 -37.24
N ASN A 264 -3.88 3.53 -37.71
CA ASN A 264 -2.72 3.04 -36.96
C ASN A 264 -2.09 4.16 -36.14
N LYS A 265 -1.31 3.81 -35.11
CA LYS A 265 -0.67 4.80 -34.21
C LYS A 265 0.19 5.83 -34.94
N SER A 266 0.84 5.45 -36.05
CA SER A 266 1.65 6.37 -36.87
C SER A 266 0.84 7.38 -37.68
N GLU A 267 -0.47 7.16 -37.82
CA GLU A 267 -1.39 8.07 -38.53
C GLU A 267 -2.08 9.05 -37.55
N TYR A 268 -1.77 8.97 -36.27
CA TYR A 268 -2.26 9.94 -35.29
C TYR A 268 -1.55 11.28 -35.47
N VAL A 269 -2.33 12.33 -35.38
CA VAL A 269 -1.87 13.72 -35.47
C VAL A 269 -2.04 14.39 -34.11
N GLU A 270 -1.31 15.47 -33.89
CA GLU A 270 -1.35 16.21 -32.62
C GLU A 270 -2.68 16.97 -32.44
N LYS A 271 -3.27 17.45 -33.55
CA LYS A 271 -4.58 18.12 -33.59
C LYS A 271 -5.36 17.66 -34.80
N GLY A 272 -6.66 17.42 -34.64
CA GLY A 272 -7.53 16.97 -35.72
C GLY A 272 -8.88 16.51 -35.22
N ILE A 273 -9.45 15.49 -35.87
CA ILE A 273 -10.73 14.89 -35.47
C ILE A 273 -10.47 13.85 -34.37
N PRO A 274 -11.19 13.88 -33.24
CA PRO A 274 -10.96 12.96 -32.12
C PRO A 274 -11.25 11.52 -32.53
N PHE A 275 -10.34 10.62 -32.16
CA PHE A 275 -10.44 9.18 -32.35
C PHE A 275 -10.52 8.49 -30.99
N ILE A 276 -11.75 8.17 -30.59
CA ILE A 276 -12.12 7.73 -29.25
C ILE A 276 -11.86 6.24 -29.09
N ASN A 277 -11.14 5.85 -28.04
CA ASN A 277 -10.98 4.45 -27.64
C ASN A 277 -11.41 4.27 -26.17
N THR A 278 -11.37 3.03 -25.69
CA THR A 278 -11.77 2.68 -24.31
C THR A 278 -10.92 3.35 -23.23
N GLY A 279 -9.66 3.67 -23.54
CA GLY A 279 -8.76 4.38 -22.63
C GLY A 279 -9.17 5.83 -22.41
N HIS A 280 -9.88 6.46 -23.34
CA HIS A 280 -10.33 7.85 -23.23
C HIS A 280 -11.63 8.02 -22.43
N ILE A 281 -12.29 6.91 -22.04
CA ILE A 281 -13.54 6.95 -21.27
C ILE A 281 -13.22 7.03 -19.76
N ASN A 282 -13.61 8.14 -19.15
CA ASN A 282 -13.50 8.39 -17.71
C ASN A 282 -14.59 7.63 -16.93
N ALA A 283 -14.38 7.48 -15.61
CA ALA A 283 -15.29 6.73 -14.75
C ALA A 283 -16.66 7.42 -14.56
N ASP A 284 -16.71 8.74 -14.74
CA ASP A 284 -17.91 9.60 -14.68
C ASP A 284 -18.69 9.62 -16.02
N GLY A 285 -18.24 8.88 -17.03
CA GLY A 285 -18.84 8.85 -18.37
C GLY A 285 -18.53 10.07 -19.23
N THR A 286 -17.49 10.84 -18.91
CA THR A 286 -16.92 11.86 -19.79
C THR A 286 -15.77 11.30 -20.66
N LEU A 287 -15.36 12.07 -21.66
CA LEU A 287 -14.19 11.77 -22.48
C LEU A 287 -13.00 12.62 -22.01
N ALA A 288 -11.85 11.99 -21.85
CA ALA A 288 -10.58 12.62 -21.48
C ALA A 288 -9.93 13.31 -22.68
N ASP A 289 -10.10 14.62 -22.77
CA ASP A 289 -9.56 15.45 -23.85
C ASP A 289 -8.03 15.49 -23.83
N GLU A 290 -7.44 15.45 -22.64
CA GLU A 290 -5.99 15.49 -22.42
C GLU A 290 -5.25 14.21 -22.86
N ARG A 291 -5.97 13.11 -23.05
CA ARG A 291 -5.42 11.82 -23.51
C ARG A 291 -5.96 11.41 -24.88
N MET A 292 -6.70 12.29 -25.55
CA MET A 292 -7.37 11.98 -26.80
C MET A 292 -6.38 11.80 -27.95
N ASN A 293 -6.62 10.80 -28.79
CA ASN A 293 -5.91 10.67 -30.07
C ASN A 293 -6.67 11.45 -31.14
N PHE A 294 -5.96 12.01 -32.12
CA PHE A 294 -6.56 12.69 -33.25
C PHE A 294 -6.15 12.07 -34.58
N ILE A 295 -7.03 12.16 -35.57
CA ILE A 295 -6.79 11.78 -36.96
C ILE A 295 -7.05 12.97 -37.88
N SER A 296 -6.41 12.99 -39.05
CA SER A 296 -6.65 14.03 -40.05
C SER A 296 -8.05 13.94 -40.65
N GLU A 297 -8.54 15.05 -41.24
CA GLU A 297 -9.82 15.06 -41.94
C GLU A 297 -9.86 14.07 -43.11
N ALA A 298 -8.75 13.94 -43.84
CA ALA A 298 -8.62 12.96 -44.92
C ALA A 298 -8.77 11.52 -44.41
N LYS A 299 -8.13 11.20 -43.27
CA LYS A 299 -8.24 9.87 -42.65
C LYS A 299 -9.64 9.62 -42.13
N TYR A 300 -10.27 10.60 -41.48
CA TYR A 300 -11.67 10.51 -41.07
C TYR A 300 -12.62 10.31 -42.27
N GLY A 301 -12.36 11.00 -43.39
CA GLY A 301 -13.09 10.86 -44.64
C GLY A 301 -13.05 9.43 -45.19
N SER A 302 -11.89 8.76 -45.10
CA SER A 302 -11.70 7.40 -45.60
C SER A 302 -12.32 6.30 -44.72
N LEU A 303 -12.71 6.61 -43.48
CA LEU A 303 -13.42 5.65 -42.62
C LEU A 303 -14.79 5.28 -43.21
N SER A 304 -15.03 3.98 -43.29
CA SER A 304 -16.28 3.36 -43.72
C SER A 304 -17.39 3.41 -42.66
N GLY A 305 -17.04 3.61 -41.38
CA GLY A 305 -17.97 3.62 -40.26
C GLY A 305 -17.43 4.30 -39.01
N GLY A 306 -18.16 4.18 -37.91
CA GLY A 306 -17.71 4.68 -36.60
C GLY A 306 -17.67 6.21 -36.45
N LYS A 307 -18.45 6.95 -37.23
CA LYS A 307 -18.49 8.43 -37.20
C LYS A 307 -19.53 8.95 -36.19
N THR A 308 -19.04 9.55 -35.12
CA THR A 308 -19.80 10.11 -33.98
C THR A 308 -20.27 11.55 -34.20
N LYS A 309 -21.29 11.94 -33.45
CA LYS A 309 -21.84 13.29 -33.29
C LYS A 309 -22.01 13.59 -31.79
N SER A 310 -22.20 14.86 -31.43
CA SER A 310 -22.34 15.30 -30.03
C SER A 310 -23.59 14.79 -29.29
N THR A 311 -24.54 14.20 -30.01
CA THR A 311 -25.74 13.55 -29.43
C THR A 311 -25.51 12.07 -29.14
N ASP A 312 -24.38 11.51 -29.53
CA ASP A 312 -24.12 10.09 -29.41
C ASP A 312 -23.59 9.72 -28.02
N LEU A 313 -23.78 8.46 -27.67
CA LEU A 313 -22.98 7.78 -26.65
C LEU A 313 -22.00 6.83 -27.33
N VAL A 314 -20.91 6.52 -26.65
CA VAL A 314 -20.01 5.42 -27.01
C VAL A 314 -20.04 4.36 -25.93
N TYR A 315 -20.10 3.09 -26.33
CA TYR A 315 -20.19 1.94 -25.43
C TYR A 315 -19.10 0.92 -25.73
N CYS A 316 -18.42 0.44 -24.71
CA CYS A 316 -17.35 -0.55 -24.83
C CYS A 316 -17.91 -1.96 -24.97
N LEU A 317 -17.64 -2.58 -26.11
CA LEU A 317 -18.08 -3.93 -26.41
C LEU A 317 -17.07 -5.02 -26.02
N ARG A 318 -15.80 -4.66 -25.76
CA ARG A 318 -14.70 -5.63 -25.72
C ARG A 318 -13.66 -5.35 -24.65
N GLY A 319 -13.10 -6.42 -24.09
CA GLY A 319 -11.96 -6.37 -23.18
C GLY A 319 -12.35 -6.09 -21.73
N ALA A 320 -11.35 -5.85 -20.88
CA ALA A 320 -11.52 -5.71 -19.42
C ALA A 320 -12.42 -4.53 -18.99
N THR A 321 -12.71 -3.60 -19.91
CA THR A 321 -13.54 -2.42 -19.67
C THR A 321 -14.91 -2.48 -20.34
N MET A 322 -15.38 -3.67 -20.72
CA MET A 322 -16.70 -3.88 -21.32
C MET A 322 -17.79 -3.22 -20.47
N GLY A 323 -18.74 -2.54 -21.13
CA GLY A 323 -19.78 -1.76 -20.46
C GLY A 323 -19.41 -0.32 -20.11
N LYS A 324 -18.13 0.08 -20.22
CA LYS A 324 -17.77 1.50 -20.12
C LYS A 324 -18.52 2.30 -21.18
N THR A 325 -19.17 3.38 -20.73
CA THR A 325 -20.01 4.23 -21.57
C THR A 325 -19.62 5.69 -21.36
N ALA A 326 -19.57 6.48 -22.44
CA ALA A 326 -19.35 7.92 -22.35
C ALA A 326 -20.29 8.71 -23.25
N ARG A 327 -20.58 9.94 -22.84
CA ARG A 327 -21.28 10.94 -23.66
C ARG A 327 -20.28 11.61 -24.59
N VAL A 328 -20.60 11.71 -25.88
CA VAL A 328 -19.74 12.41 -26.84
C VAL A 328 -20.04 13.90 -26.78
N HIS A 329 -19.05 14.73 -26.40
CA HIS A 329 -19.20 16.20 -26.44
C HIS A 329 -18.67 16.82 -27.75
N TYR A 330 -17.94 16.07 -28.56
CA TYR A 330 -17.41 16.54 -29.83
C TYR A 330 -18.47 16.64 -30.92
N LYS A 331 -18.40 17.69 -31.74
CA LYS A 331 -19.29 17.89 -32.90
C LYS A 331 -19.17 16.76 -33.92
N ILE A 332 -17.93 16.35 -34.20
CA ILE A 332 -17.58 15.19 -35.04
C ILE A 332 -16.44 14.42 -34.38
N GLY A 333 -16.40 13.12 -34.61
CA GLY A 333 -15.35 12.24 -34.09
C GLY A 333 -15.46 10.86 -34.69
N ALA A 334 -14.47 10.01 -34.45
CA ALA A 334 -14.50 8.61 -34.81
C ALA A 334 -14.21 7.71 -33.61
N ILE A 335 -14.64 6.45 -33.66
CA ILE A 335 -14.39 5.47 -32.60
C ILE A 335 -13.49 4.32 -33.06
N ALA A 336 -12.71 3.79 -32.13
CA ALA A 336 -12.00 2.53 -32.27
C ALA A 336 -12.96 1.34 -32.41
N SER A 337 -12.48 0.25 -32.98
CA SER A 337 -13.27 -0.95 -33.31
C SER A 337 -13.77 -1.73 -32.08
N SER A 338 -13.21 -1.44 -30.89
CA SER A 338 -13.62 -1.97 -29.59
C SER A 338 -14.86 -1.28 -28.99
N LEU A 339 -15.27 -0.15 -29.58
CA LEU A 339 -16.44 0.61 -29.19
C LEU A 339 -17.58 0.43 -30.21
N VAL A 340 -18.78 0.80 -29.78
CA VAL A 340 -19.94 1.02 -30.64
C VAL A 340 -20.56 2.38 -30.31
N ILE A 341 -21.04 3.07 -31.33
CA ILE A 341 -21.85 4.28 -31.15
C ILE A 341 -23.26 3.84 -30.81
N VAL A 342 -23.81 4.36 -29.72
CA VAL A 342 -25.23 4.26 -29.39
C VAL A 342 -25.83 5.62 -29.71
N ARG A 343 -26.51 5.72 -30.85
CA ARG A 343 -27.15 6.95 -31.31
C ARG A 343 -28.63 6.93 -30.93
N PRO A 344 -29.09 7.77 -29.99
CA PRO A 344 -30.50 7.86 -29.62
C PRO A 344 -31.40 8.22 -30.81
N SER A 345 -32.62 7.69 -30.83
CA SER A 345 -33.72 8.18 -31.67
C SER A 345 -34.56 9.20 -30.90
N ASP A 346 -35.56 9.79 -31.55
CA ASP A 346 -36.47 10.77 -30.92
C ASP A 346 -37.31 10.20 -29.76
N TYR A 347 -37.34 8.87 -29.60
CA TYR A 347 -38.08 8.19 -28.53
C TYR A 347 -37.29 8.05 -27.22
N ILE A 348 -35.97 8.26 -27.24
CA ILE A 348 -35.13 8.09 -26.06
C ILE A 348 -34.18 9.27 -25.87
N ASP A 349 -34.22 9.84 -24.68
CA ASP A 349 -33.27 10.85 -24.24
C ASP A 349 -31.87 10.23 -24.10
N ARG A 350 -30.84 10.98 -24.54
CA ARG A 350 -29.46 10.52 -24.54
C ARG A 350 -28.98 10.17 -23.13
N ASP A 351 -29.31 11.00 -22.14
CA ASP A 351 -28.81 10.85 -20.79
C ASP A 351 -29.60 9.78 -20.02
N PHE A 352 -30.89 9.61 -20.32
CA PHE A 352 -31.64 8.43 -19.87
C PHE A 352 -31.05 7.12 -20.44
N ALA A 353 -30.72 7.08 -21.74
CA ALA A 353 -30.07 5.93 -22.36
C ALA A 353 -28.70 5.64 -21.70
N TYR A 354 -27.92 6.68 -21.40
CA TYR A 354 -26.67 6.55 -20.66
C TYR A 354 -26.90 5.92 -19.28
N TYR A 355 -27.86 6.43 -18.51
CA TYR A 355 -28.17 5.91 -17.17
C TYR A 355 -28.66 4.48 -17.18
N PHE A 356 -29.44 4.11 -18.19
CA PHE A 356 -29.79 2.71 -18.42
C PHE A 356 -28.55 1.85 -18.64
N LEU A 357 -27.67 2.22 -19.57
CA LEU A 357 -26.49 1.42 -19.95
C LEU A 357 -25.51 1.21 -18.78
N ILE A 358 -25.40 2.17 -17.86
CA ILE A 358 -24.52 2.05 -16.69
C ILE A 358 -25.21 1.47 -15.44
N SER A 359 -26.52 1.23 -15.51
CA SER A 359 -27.31 0.72 -14.39
C SER A 359 -26.92 -0.72 -14.02
N PRO A 360 -27.10 -1.14 -12.75
CA PRO A 360 -26.87 -2.52 -12.34
C PRO A 360 -27.64 -3.55 -13.17
N PRO A 361 -28.93 -3.35 -13.54
CA PRO A 361 -29.63 -4.27 -14.43
C PRO A 361 -28.95 -4.45 -15.80
N ALA A 362 -28.53 -3.36 -16.46
CA ALA A 362 -27.84 -3.46 -17.74
C ALA A 362 -26.46 -4.14 -17.61
N LYS A 363 -25.72 -3.86 -16.53
CA LYS A 363 -24.47 -4.55 -16.23
C LYS A 363 -24.66 -6.05 -16.01
N ASN A 364 -25.76 -6.47 -15.38
CA ASN A 364 -26.08 -7.89 -15.22
C ASN A 364 -26.38 -8.58 -16.56
N LEU A 365 -26.92 -7.85 -17.55
CA LEU A 365 -27.13 -8.39 -18.89
C LEU A 365 -25.79 -8.68 -19.59
N ILE A 366 -24.75 -7.89 -19.34
CA ILE A 366 -23.41 -8.15 -19.90
C ILE A 366 -22.94 -9.56 -19.54
N ASN A 367 -23.09 -9.97 -18.28
CA ASN A 367 -22.67 -11.30 -17.80
C ASN A 367 -23.44 -12.45 -18.46
N LYS A 368 -24.69 -12.22 -18.91
CA LYS A 368 -25.51 -13.24 -19.60
C LYS A 368 -25.08 -13.46 -21.05
N PHE A 369 -24.37 -12.50 -21.65
CA PHE A 369 -23.87 -12.57 -23.03
C PHE A 369 -22.35 -12.75 -23.09
N ASP A 370 -21.69 -12.98 -21.96
CA ASP A 370 -20.27 -13.29 -21.89
C ASP A 370 -20.06 -14.80 -22.16
N ASN A 371 -19.57 -15.12 -23.35
CA ASN A 371 -19.46 -16.50 -23.85
C ASN A 371 -18.25 -17.28 -23.25
N GLY A 372 -17.74 -16.89 -22.08
CA GLY A 372 -16.71 -17.64 -21.35
C GLY A 372 -15.33 -17.73 -22.02
N SER A 373 -15.00 -16.84 -22.96
CA SER A 373 -13.65 -16.76 -23.54
C SER A 373 -12.72 -15.86 -22.71
N ALA A 374 -11.40 -16.00 -22.88
CA ALA A 374 -10.39 -15.23 -22.14
C ALA A 374 -10.47 -13.69 -22.33
N GLN A 375 -11.24 -13.20 -23.31
CA GLN A 375 -11.61 -11.80 -23.46
C GLN A 375 -13.12 -11.67 -23.67
N PRO A 376 -13.84 -11.03 -22.73
CA PRO A 376 -15.26 -10.76 -22.90
C PRO A 376 -15.53 -9.92 -24.15
N ASN A 377 -16.53 -10.33 -24.95
CA ASN A 377 -16.84 -9.73 -26.24
C ASN A 377 -18.35 -9.72 -26.51
N LEU A 378 -18.97 -8.55 -26.36
CA LEU A 378 -20.36 -8.29 -26.69
C LEU A 378 -20.48 -7.84 -28.16
N SER A 379 -21.44 -8.37 -28.91
CA SER A 379 -21.73 -7.87 -30.26
C SER A 379 -22.71 -6.70 -30.21
N ALA A 380 -22.66 -5.78 -31.19
CA ALA A 380 -23.68 -4.73 -31.32
C ALA A 380 -25.10 -5.33 -31.48
N LYS A 381 -25.22 -6.50 -32.13
CA LYS A 381 -26.49 -7.23 -32.23
C LYS A 381 -27.01 -7.69 -30.86
N SER A 382 -26.13 -8.17 -29.99
CA SER A 382 -26.48 -8.56 -28.61
C SER A 382 -26.84 -7.34 -27.75
N LEU A 383 -26.13 -6.22 -27.91
CA LEU A 383 -26.50 -4.96 -27.25
C LEU A 383 -27.89 -4.48 -27.70
N ALA A 384 -28.21 -4.60 -28.99
CA ALA A 384 -29.52 -4.24 -29.52
C ALA A 384 -30.69 -5.01 -28.86
N THR A 385 -30.43 -6.22 -28.33
CA THR A 385 -31.46 -7.05 -27.69
C THR A 385 -31.64 -6.76 -26.20
N TYR A 386 -30.93 -5.80 -25.61
CA TYR A 386 -31.10 -5.47 -24.19
C TYR A 386 -32.57 -5.07 -23.91
N PRO A 387 -33.26 -5.75 -22.96
CA PRO A 387 -34.60 -5.33 -22.56
C PRO A 387 -34.52 -3.99 -21.81
N LEU A 388 -35.28 -3.01 -22.27
CA LEU A 388 -35.41 -1.70 -21.66
C LEU A 388 -36.90 -1.42 -21.43
N GLN A 389 -37.24 -0.98 -20.22
CA GLN A 389 -38.56 -0.46 -19.94
C GLN A 389 -38.53 1.06 -20.16
N LEU A 390 -39.25 1.53 -21.17
CA LEU A 390 -39.15 2.90 -21.69
C LEU A 390 -40.27 3.80 -21.14
N PRO A 391 -39.93 4.90 -20.44
CA PRO A 391 -40.88 5.94 -20.05
C PRO A 391 -41.21 6.90 -21.19
N SER A 392 -42.22 7.76 -21.00
CA SER A 392 -42.47 8.88 -21.92
C SER A 392 -41.29 9.86 -21.93
N CYS A 393 -41.07 10.60 -23.02
CA CYS A 393 -39.94 11.55 -23.10
C CYS A 393 -39.95 12.59 -21.96
N LYS A 394 -41.14 13.02 -21.52
CA LYS A 394 -41.29 13.92 -20.37
C LYS A 394 -40.79 13.29 -19.07
N GLU A 395 -41.10 12.01 -18.85
CA GLU A 395 -40.64 11.29 -17.67
C GLU A 395 -39.15 10.98 -17.74
N GLN A 396 -38.60 10.67 -18.91
CA GLN A 396 -37.16 10.48 -19.10
C GLN A 396 -36.37 11.73 -18.66
N ILE A 397 -36.82 12.93 -19.05
CA ILE A 397 -36.22 14.21 -18.63
C ILE A 397 -36.28 14.38 -17.11
N GLU A 398 -37.41 14.06 -16.48
CA GLU A 398 -37.55 14.15 -15.02
C GLU A 398 -36.67 13.11 -14.28
N ILE A 399 -36.54 11.90 -14.82
CA ILE A 399 -35.61 10.88 -14.29
C ILE A 399 -34.19 11.43 -14.33
N VAL A 400 -33.75 11.92 -15.48
CA VAL A 400 -32.40 12.49 -15.66
C VAL A 400 -32.17 13.61 -14.66
N ARG A 401 -33.10 14.57 -14.55
CA ARG A 401 -33.02 15.68 -13.58
C ARG A 401 -32.79 15.18 -12.14
N ARG A 402 -33.57 14.19 -11.69
CA ARG A 402 -33.44 13.63 -10.34
C ARG A 402 -32.14 12.86 -10.12
N VAL A 403 -31.68 12.11 -11.12
CA VAL A 403 -30.40 11.38 -11.02
C VAL A 403 -29.25 12.39 -10.89
N GLU A 404 -29.21 13.42 -11.73
CA GLU A 404 -28.19 14.47 -11.68
C GLU A 404 -28.18 15.20 -10.32
N GLU A 405 -29.34 15.54 -9.76
CA GLU A 405 -29.45 16.16 -8.43
C GLU A 405 -28.86 15.27 -7.33
N LEU A 406 -29.17 13.98 -7.35
CA LEU A 406 -28.69 13.02 -6.35
C LEU A 406 -27.20 12.69 -6.53
N PHE A 407 -26.71 12.68 -7.77
CA PHE A 407 -25.28 12.49 -8.07
C PHE A 407 -24.47 13.71 -7.60
N THR A 408 -24.95 14.91 -7.89
CA THR A 408 -24.35 16.16 -7.39
C THR A 408 -24.27 16.17 -5.86
N PHE A 409 -25.34 15.71 -5.19
CA PHE A 409 -25.32 15.55 -3.73
C PHE A 409 -24.23 14.57 -3.27
N ALA A 410 -24.09 13.42 -3.94
CA ALA A 410 -23.07 12.43 -3.62
C ALA A 410 -21.65 12.97 -3.84
N ASP A 411 -21.41 13.73 -4.91
CA ASP A 411 -20.12 14.34 -5.22
C ASP A 411 -19.73 15.38 -4.14
N HIS A 412 -20.68 16.21 -3.72
CA HIS A 412 -20.46 17.15 -2.61
C HIS A 412 -20.15 16.43 -1.28
N ALA A 413 -20.79 15.29 -1.01
CA ALA A 413 -20.51 14.49 0.17
C ALA A 413 -19.08 13.90 0.10
N GLU A 414 -18.66 13.42 -1.07
CA GLU A 414 -17.34 12.85 -1.31
C GLU A 414 -16.22 13.88 -1.08
N ILE A 415 -16.39 15.10 -1.60
CA ILE A 415 -15.46 16.22 -1.38
C ILE A 415 -15.36 16.56 0.13
N LYS A 416 -16.50 16.64 0.83
CA LYS A 416 -16.52 16.92 2.28
C LYS A 416 -15.78 15.85 3.08
N VAL A 417 -15.92 14.57 2.71
CA VAL A 417 -15.21 13.46 3.35
C VAL A 417 -13.72 13.55 3.10
N ALA A 418 -13.28 13.82 1.86
CA ALA A 418 -11.87 14.00 1.53
C ALA A 418 -11.22 15.11 2.38
N ILE A 419 -11.88 16.26 2.50
CA ILE A 419 -11.44 17.38 3.35
C ILE A 419 -11.39 16.97 4.83
N ALA A 420 -12.40 16.24 5.32
CA ALA A 420 -12.45 15.80 6.71
C ALA A 420 -11.34 14.80 7.05
N LEU A 421 -11.01 13.87 6.13
CA LEU A 421 -9.90 12.94 6.28
C LEU A 421 -8.54 13.66 6.37
N GLU A 422 -8.33 14.69 5.53
CA GLU A 422 -7.11 15.50 5.60
C GLU A 422 -6.99 16.24 6.95
N ARG A 423 -8.08 16.81 7.45
CA ARG A 423 -8.12 17.47 8.76
C ARG A 423 -7.82 16.51 9.91
N ILE A 424 -8.37 15.30 9.86
CA ILE A 424 -8.10 14.27 10.87
C ILE A 424 -6.61 13.96 10.97
N ASN A 425 -5.92 13.79 9.84
CA ASN A 425 -4.48 13.53 9.85
C ASN A 425 -3.68 14.67 10.52
N LYS A 426 -4.11 15.93 10.33
CA LYS A 426 -3.52 17.11 11.01
C LYS A 426 -3.83 17.13 12.51
N ILE A 427 -5.02 16.70 12.93
CA ILE A 427 -5.42 16.64 14.34
C ILE A 427 -4.57 15.65 15.13
N SER A 428 -4.31 14.45 14.59
CA SER A 428 -3.45 13.45 15.26
C SER A 428 -2.08 14.03 15.61
N GLN A 429 -1.46 14.74 14.66
CA GLN A 429 -0.17 15.40 14.86
C GLN A 429 -0.28 16.56 15.87
N SER A 430 -1.32 17.38 15.76
CA SER A 430 -1.53 18.48 16.71
C SER A 430 -1.73 17.98 18.15
N ILE A 431 -2.42 16.85 18.36
CA ILE A 431 -2.62 16.27 19.70
C ILE A 431 -1.28 15.86 20.30
N LEU A 432 -0.43 15.16 19.54
CA LEU A 432 0.90 14.75 20.01
C LEU A 432 1.78 15.97 20.34
N VAL A 433 1.80 16.97 19.47
CA VAL A 433 2.58 18.21 19.71
C VAL A 433 2.11 18.92 20.98
N LYS A 434 0.80 19.07 21.18
CA LYS A 434 0.24 19.70 22.39
C LYS A 434 0.51 18.88 23.65
N ALA A 435 0.47 17.55 23.55
CA ALA A 435 0.79 16.66 24.66
C ALA A 435 2.23 16.86 25.13
N PHE A 436 3.19 16.83 24.21
CA PHE A 436 4.63 16.94 24.55
C PHE A 436 5.14 18.37 24.71
N ARG A 437 4.28 19.38 24.57
CA ARG A 437 4.50 20.76 25.06
C ARG A 437 3.89 21.01 26.44
N GLY A 438 3.20 20.02 27.01
CA GLY A 438 2.52 20.16 28.31
C GLY A 438 1.24 20.99 28.26
N GLU A 439 0.72 21.30 27.07
CA GLU A 439 -0.54 22.02 26.89
C GLU A 439 -1.74 21.12 27.21
N LEU A 440 -1.64 19.81 26.93
CA LEU A 440 -2.72 18.85 27.15
C LEU A 440 -3.06 18.63 28.64
N THR A 441 -2.10 18.89 29.53
CA THR A 441 -2.19 18.69 30.98
C THR A 441 -2.06 19.97 31.78
N ALA A 442 -2.08 21.15 31.14
CA ALA A 442 -1.92 22.44 31.82
C ALA A 442 -2.92 22.63 32.99
N ASP A 443 -4.22 22.45 32.74
CA ASP A 443 -5.25 22.57 33.77
C ASP A 443 -5.10 21.51 34.88
N TRP A 444 -4.68 20.30 34.48
CA TRP A 444 -4.43 19.22 35.44
C TRP A 444 -3.26 19.57 36.37
N ARG A 445 -2.19 20.17 35.85
CA ARG A 445 -1.05 20.62 36.67
C ARG A 445 -1.47 21.69 37.68
N VAL A 446 -2.28 22.66 37.27
CA VAL A 446 -2.81 23.71 38.17
C VAL A 446 -3.67 23.11 39.28
N ALA A 447 -4.50 22.11 38.95
CA ALA A 447 -5.38 21.46 39.92
C ALA A 447 -4.66 20.46 40.84
N ASN A 448 -3.44 20.00 40.50
CA ASN A 448 -2.74 18.92 41.21
C ASN A 448 -1.27 19.27 41.54
N PRO A 449 -0.97 20.40 42.22
CA PRO A 449 0.41 20.82 42.48
C PRO A 449 1.19 19.83 43.37
N ASP A 450 0.52 19.12 44.29
CA ASP A 450 1.16 18.16 45.20
C ASP A 450 1.64 16.89 44.49
N LEU A 451 1.04 16.54 43.33
CA LEU A 451 1.41 15.37 42.53
C LEU A 451 2.62 15.60 41.62
N ILE A 452 3.14 16.84 41.57
CA ILE A 452 4.23 17.26 40.67
C ILE A 452 5.33 18.05 41.39
N SER A 453 5.20 18.27 42.70
CA SER A 453 6.14 19.05 43.51
C SER A 453 6.75 18.23 44.64
N GLY A 454 7.78 18.77 45.31
CA GLY A 454 8.47 18.09 46.41
C GLY A 454 9.01 16.71 46.01
N GLU A 455 8.63 15.66 46.74
CA GLU A 455 9.03 14.27 46.47
C GLU A 455 8.55 13.71 45.13
N ASN A 456 7.55 14.35 44.54
CA ASN A 456 6.97 14.00 43.24
C ASN A 456 7.52 14.87 42.09
N SER A 457 8.48 15.76 42.37
CA SER A 457 9.07 16.61 41.33
C SER A 457 9.86 15.79 40.31
N VAL A 458 10.02 16.34 39.10
CA VAL A 458 10.77 15.69 38.03
C VAL A 458 12.27 15.57 38.37
N GLU A 459 12.83 16.51 39.13
CA GLU A 459 14.23 16.49 39.56
C GLU A 459 14.47 15.32 40.52
N VAL A 460 13.57 15.14 41.50
CA VAL A 460 13.61 14.02 42.44
C VAL A 460 13.42 12.70 41.69
N LEU A 461 12.50 12.65 40.73
CA LEU A 461 12.30 11.48 39.88
C LEU A 461 13.55 11.12 39.09
N LEU A 462 14.20 12.09 38.44
CA LEU A 462 15.43 11.87 37.67
C LEU A 462 16.55 11.36 38.58
N GLN A 463 16.67 11.88 39.81
CA GLN A 463 17.64 11.40 40.77
C GLN A 463 17.35 9.95 41.18
N LYS A 464 16.09 9.61 41.48
CA LYS A 464 15.65 8.23 41.77
C LYS A 464 15.98 7.28 40.60
N ILE A 465 15.77 7.71 39.35
CA ILE A 465 16.14 6.94 38.15
C ILE A 465 17.66 6.69 38.10
N LYS A 466 18.49 7.73 38.29
CA LYS A 466 19.95 7.58 38.28
C LYS A 466 20.44 6.59 39.34
N THR A 467 19.93 6.72 40.58
CA THR A 467 20.28 5.81 41.67
C THR A 467 19.85 4.36 41.38
N ALA A 468 18.64 4.16 40.86
CA ALA A 468 18.16 2.82 40.48
C ALA A 468 19.04 2.19 39.40
N ARG A 469 19.45 2.97 38.38
CA ARG A 469 20.33 2.49 37.31
C ARG A 469 21.73 2.15 37.79
N GLU A 470 22.29 2.93 38.70
CA GLU A 470 23.59 2.62 39.32
C GLU A 470 23.54 1.33 40.15
N ALA A 471 22.44 1.10 40.88
CA ALA A 471 22.24 -0.13 41.63
C ALA A 471 22.21 -1.36 40.71
N VAL A 472 21.50 -1.29 39.57
CA VAL A 472 21.46 -2.38 38.57
C VAL A 472 22.83 -2.63 37.95
N LYS A 473 23.62 -1.57 37.68
CA LYS A 473 24.99 -1.73 37.15
C LYS A 473 25.96 -2.42 38.13
N LYS A 474 25.72 -2.30 39.44
CA LYS A 474 26.53 -2.92 40.49
C LYS A 474 26.19 -4.39 40.74
N GLN A 475 25.05 -4.88 40.24
CA GLN A 475 24.69 -6.30 40.35
C GLN A 475 25.50 -7.16 39.35
N PRO A 476 25.96 -8.36 39.75
CA PRO A 476 26.65 -9.27 38.85
C PRO A 476 25.74 -9.67 37.68
N LYS A 477 26.21 -9.50 36.44
CA LYS A 477 25.46 -9.91 35.25
C LYS A 477 25.29 -11.43 35.28
N PRO A 478 24.07 -11.97 35.02
CA PRO A 478 23.89 -13.40 34.88
C PRO A 478 24.76 -13.91 33.73
N THR A 479 25.70 -14.80 34.05
CA THR A 479 26.56 -15.48 33.09
C THR A 479 25.73 -16.50 32.32
N ARG A 480 25.56 -16.29 31.01
CA ARG A 480 25.08 -17.38 30.14
C ARG A 480 26.15 -18.46 30.08
N SER A 481 25.75 -19.72 30.22
CA SER A 481 26.60 -20.85 29.89
C SER A 481 26.93 -20.78 28.40
N ALA A 482 28.16 -20.42 28.06
CA ALA A 482 28.62 -20.46 26.69
C ALA A 482 28.54 -21.92 26.22
N VAL A 483 27.73 -22.19 25.18
CA VAL A 483 27.83 -23.45 24.45
C VAL A 483 29.26 -23.52 23.92
N LYS A 484 30.02 -24.52 24.36
CA LYS A 484 31.37 -24.80 23.84
C LYS A 484 31.26 -24.88 22.33
N LYS A 485 31.83 -23.90 21.63
CA LYS A 485 32.12 -24.05 20.20
C LYS A 485 33.03 -25.27 20.12
N ASN A 486 32.56 -26.37 19.52
CA ASN A 486 33.45 -27.44 19.10
C ASN A 486 34.47 -26.80 18.16
N ALA A 487 35.69 -26.64 18.66
CA ALA A 487 36.82 -26.20 17.88
C ALA A 487 37.14 -27.32 16.88
N GLY A 488 36.53 -27.24 15.70
CA GLY A 488 37.11 -27.85 14.53
C GLY A 488 38.51 -27.24 14.37
N SER A 489 39.53 -28.09 14.47
CA SER A 489 40.94 -27.82 14.20
C SER A 489 41.14 -26.66 13.21
N ARG A 490 41.54 -25.49 13.71
CA ARG A 490 41.94 -24.36 12.88
C ARG A 490 43.43 -24.54 12.60
N MET A 491 43.77 -25.33 11.58
CA MET A 491 45.08 -25.19 10.96
C MET A 491 45.13 -23.78 10.37
N SER A 492 46.01 -22.93 10.91
CA SER A 492 46.30 -21.62 10.35
C SER A 492 47.07 -21.81 9.04
N LYS A 493 46.34 -22.03 7.94
CA LYS A 493 46.91 -21.81 6.61
C LYS A 493 47.09 -20.30 6.43
N GLN A 494 48.30 -19.89 6.09
CA GLN A 494 48.61 -18.51 5.74
C GLN A 494 47.76 -18.12 4.52
N ILE A 495 47.16 -16.92 4.54
CA ILE A 495 46.39 -16.42 3.39
C ILE A 495 47.38 -16.15 2.25
N ILE A 496 47.12 -16.77 1.09
CA ILE A 496 47.93 -16.64 -0.13
C ILE A 496 47.13 -15.94 -1.22
N LYS A 497 47.82 -15.41 -2.25
CA LYS A 497 47.15 -14.79 -3.39
C LYS A 497 46.34 -15.82 -4.19
N VAL A 498 45.26 -15.38 -4.83
CA VAL A 498 44.37 -16.25 -5.63
C VAL A 498 45.09 -16.94 -6.80
N VAL A 499 46.10 -16.30 -7.37
CA VAL A 499 46.96 -16.88 -8.42
C VAL A 499 47.77 -18.06 -7.89
N GLU A 500 48.31 -17.94 -6.68
CA GLU A 500 49.08 -19.02 -6.03
C GLU A 500 48.16 -20.17 -5.62
N ALA A 501 46.95 -19.86 -5.14
CA ALA A 501 45.93 -20.86 -4.83
C ALA A 501 45.56 -21.70 -6.07
N LEU A 502 45.39 -21.06 -7.24
CA LEU A 502 45.12 -21.76 -8.51
C LEU A 502 46.35 -22.55 -9.02
N LYS A 503 47.57 -22.03 -8.82
CA LYS A 503 48.80 -22.79 -9.13
C LYS A 503 48.93 -24.04 -8.29
N GLN A 504 48.61 -23.97 -6.99
CA GLN A 504 48.65 -25.11 -6.08
C GLN A 504 47.54 -26.12 -6.36
N ALA A 505 46.34 -25.66 -6.72
CA ALA A 505 45.22 -26.54 -7.02
C ALA A 505 45.40 -27.30 -8.34
N GLY A 506 46.02 -26.67 -9.35
CA GLY A 506 46.29 -27.33 -10.63
C GLY A 506 45.04 -27.60 -11.49
N GLU A 507 43.86 -27.15 -11.08
CA GLU A 507 42.58 -27.30 -11.78
C GLU A 507 41.74 -26.02 -11.63
N PRO A 508 40.72 -25.80 -12.48
CA PRO A 508 39.79 -24.68 -12.30
C PRO A 508 39.04 -24.79 -10.97
N LEU A 509 38.84 -23.67 -10.29
CA LEU A 509 38.10 -23.61 -9.01
C LEU A 509 36.91 -22.66 -9.11
N SER A 510 35.81 -23.00 -8.44
CA SER A 510 34.69 -22.07 -8.23
C SER A 510 35.10 -20.95 -7.26
N GLY A 511 34.39 -19.81 -7.28
CA GLY A 511 34.67 -18.70 -6.36
C GLY A 511 34.70 -19.10 -4.87
N GLN A 512 33.85 -20.04 -4.44
CA GLN A 512 33.85 -20.55 -3.05
C GLN A 512 35.04 -21.48 -2.78
N GLN A 513 35.39 -22.34 -3.74
CA GLN A 513 36.54 -23.23 -3.62
C GLN A 513 37.85 -22.44 -3.62
N LEU A 514 37.93 -21.38 -4.43
CA LEU A 514 39.08 -20.49 -4.52
C LEU A 514 39.28 -19.69 -3.22
N LEU A 515 38.20 -19.24 -2.58
CA LEU A 515 38.25 -18.58 -1.28
C LEU A 515 38.85 -19.52 -0.21
N ALA A 516 38.38 -20.76 -0.17
CA ALA A 516 38.91 -21.77 0.75
C ALA A 516 40.37 -22.16 0.43
N ALA A 517 40.71 -22.30 -0.86
CA ALA A 517 42.05 -22.65 -1.33
C ALA A 517 43.07 -21.54 -1.03
N ALA A 518 42.66 -20.27 -1.10
CA ALA A 518 43.48 -19.11 -0.73
C ALA A 518 43.67 -18.96 0.80
N GLY A 519 43.11 -19.87 1.60
CA GLY A 519 43.32 -19.92 3.05
C GLY A 519 42.37 -19.05 3.87
N TYR A 520 41.33 -18.48 3.26
CA TYR A 520 40.32 -17.70 3.98
C TYR A 520 39.40 -18.61 4.81
N PRO A 521 39.11 -18.28 6.08
CA PRO A 521 38.27 -19.10 6.92
C PRO A 521 36.78 -19.02 6.52
N ASN A 522 36.01 -20.06 6.85
CA ASN A 522 34.56 -20.11 6.56
C ASN A 522 33.74 -19.01 7.25
N ASP A 523 34.33 -18.31 8.23
CA ASP A 523 33.78 -17.16 8.95
C ASP A 523 34.50 -15.84 8.62
N SER A 524 35.04 -15.71 7.40
CA SER A 524 35.76 -14.52 6.93
C SER A 524 34.98 -13.23 7.20
N SER A 525 35.66 -12.26 7.80
CA SER A 525 35.13 -10.91 8.02
C SER A 525 34.88 -10.18 6.70
N THR A 526 34.10 -9.10 6.73
CA THR A 526 33.84 -8.26 5.56
C THR A 526 35.14 -7.73 4.93
N GLU A 527 36.10 -7.30 5.75
CA GLU A 527 37.42 -6.81 5.30
C GLU A 527 38.23 -7.90 4.58
N GLN A 528 38.17 -9.15 5.07
CA GLN A 528 38.84 -10.28 4.44
C GLN A 528 38.19 -10.68 3.10
N LEU A 529 36.87 -10.65 3.02
CA LEU A 529 36.15 -10.90 1.77
C LEU A 529 36.43 -9.81 0.73
N GLU A 530 36.46 -8.54 1.16
CA GLU A 530 36.84 -7.43 0.28
C GLU A 530 38.27 -7.59 -0.25
N GLN A 531 39.22 -7.96 0.60
CA GLN A 531 40.59 -8.23 0.19
C GLN A 531 40.69 -9.39 -0.82
N PHE A 532 39.90 -10.45 -0.64
CA PHE A 532 39.82 -11.58 -1.59
C PHE A 532 39.25 -11.13 -2.95
N PHE A 533 38.17 -10.36 -2.97
CA PHE A 533 37.59 -9.86 -4.21
C PHE A 533 38.50 -8.85 -4.93
N LEU A 534 39.24 -8.03 -4.17
CA LEU A 534 40.27 -7.16 -4.73
C LEU A 534 41.38 -7.97 -5.40
N ASP A 535 41.84 -9.05 -4.78
CA ASP A 535 42.88 -9.92 -5.34
C ASP A 535 42.42 -10.64 -6.61
N ILE A 536 41.15 -11.11 -6.67
CA ILE A 536 40.53 -11.62 -7.91
C ILE A 536 40.48 -10.55 -9.00
N ARG A 537 40.03 -9.34 -8.66
CA ARG A 537 39.91 -8.24 -9.62
C ARG A 537 41.27 -7.86 -10.19
N ASP A 538 42.28 -7.73 -9.32
CA ASP A 538 43.62 -7.34 -9.72
C ASP A 538 44.26 -8.45 -10.58
N ALA A 539 44.07 -9.73 -10.23
CA ALA A 539 44.53 -10.87 -11.03
C ALA A 539 43.84 -10.98 -12.41
N LEU A 540 42.56 -10.60 -12.53
CA LEU A 540 41.82 -10.62 -13.80
C LEU A 540 42.12 -9.41 -14.70
N ALA A 541 42.11 -8.21 -14.12
CA ALA A 541 42.07 -6.95 -14.87
C ALA A 541 43.43 -6.28 -14.99
N ILE A 542 44.30 -6.46 -14.00
CA ILE A 542 45.61 -5.77 -13.92
C ILE A 542 46.72 -6.74 -14.32
N GLU A 543 46.88 -7.83 -13.59
CA GLU A 543 47.94 -8.80 -13.82
C GLU A 543 47.62 -9.75 -14.99
N LYS A 544 46.33 -9.93 -15.32
CA LYS A 544 45.82 -10.88 -16.34
C LYS A 544 46.35 -12.31 -16.16
N SER A 545 46.65 -12.69 -14.93
CA SER A 545 47.27 -13.97 -14.54
C SER A 545 46.26 -15.11 -14.41
N ILE A 546 44.97 -14.78 -14.31
CA ILE A 546 43.85 -15.73 -14.27
C ILE A 546 42.78 -15.33 -15.29
N VAL A 547 41.94 -16.28 -15.67
CA VAL A 547 40.78 -16.08 -16.54
C VAL A 547 39.54 -16.68 -15.90
N LYS A 548 38.41 -16.00 -16.13
CA LYS A 548 37.08 -16.45 -15.71
C LYS A 548 36.50 -17.35 -16.81
N LEU A 549 36.11 -18.56 -16.43
CA LEU A 549 35.42 -19.53 -17.29
C LEU A 549 33.92 -19.24 -17.32
N GLU A 550 33.20 -19.85 -18.27
CA GLU A 550 31.74 -19.73 -18.36
C GLU A 550 31.07 -20.17 -17.04
N ARG A 551 29.93 -19.54 -16.76
CA ARG A 551 29.18 -19.71 -15.52
C ARG A 551 28.60 -21.12 -15.49
N GLY A 552 28.90 -21.90 -14.44
CA GLY A 552 28.36 -23.24 -14.28
C GLY A 552 26.85 -23.25 -14.06
N ASP A 553 26.20 -24.40 -14.23
CA ASP A 553 24.77 -24.61 -13.98
C ASP A 553 24.35 -24.29 -12.51
N ASP A 554 25.31 -24.19 -11.61
CA ASP A 554 25.16 -23.79 -10.20
C ASP A 554 25.16 -22.26 -10.00
N GLY A 555 25.28 -21.48 -11.08
CA GLY A 555 25.30 -20.01 -11.06
C GLY A 555 26.59 -19.39 -10.50
N GLN A 556 27.63 -20.20 -10.23
CA GLN A 556 28.91 -19.73 -9.72
C GLN A 556 29.90 -19.42 -10.86
N ASP A 557 30.78 -18.46 -10.60
CA ASP A 557 31.88 -18.11 -11.47
C ASP A 557 33.09 -19.03 -11.20
N TRP A 558 33.67 -19.58 -12.27
CA TRP A 558 34.84 -20.46 -12.21
C TRP A 558 36.09 -19.74 -12.72
N PHE A 559 37.25 -20.04 -12.13
CA PHE A 559 38.52 -19.37 -12.44
C PHE A 559 39.63 -20.39 -12.70
N THR A 560 40.51 -20.09 -13.66
CA THR A 560 41.72 -20.88 -13.97
C THR A 560 42.89 -19.96 -14.33
N LEU A 561 44.11 -20.49 -14.37
CA LEU A 561 45.30 -19.74 -14.81
C LEU A 561 45.24 -19.43 -16.30
N ALA A 562 45.64 -18.21 -16.70
CA ALA A 562 45.58 -17.76 -18.09
C ALA A 562 46.42 -18.66 -19.04
N GLU A 563 47.59 -19.13 -18.60
CA GLU A 563 48.50 -20.00 -19.36
C GLU A 563 47.86 -21.37 -19.74
N LYS A 564 46.85 -21.84 -19.00
CA LYS A 564 46.18 -23.12 -19.28
C LYS A 564 45.14 -23.04 -20.39
N VAL A 565 44.67 -21.84 -20.73
CA VAL A 565 43.65 -21.65 -21.78
C VAL A 565 44.27 -21.58 -23.18
N GLU A 566 45.55 -21.21 -23.29
CA GLU A 566 46.29 -21.26 -24.56
C GLU A 566 46.63 -22.69 -25.00
N ILE A 567 46.82 -23.64 -24.07
CA ILE A 567 47.12 -25.05 -24.39
C ILE A 567 45.89 -25.80 -24.94
N SER A 568 44.67 -25.34 -24.64
CA SER A 568 43.42 -25.94 -25.14
C SER A 568 42.96 -25.44 -26.52
N LYS A 569 43.68 -24.50 -27.14
CA LYS A 569 43.36 -23.91 -28.45
C LYS A 569 44.45 -24.14 -29.52
N ALA A 570 45.45 -24.97 -29.25
CA ALA A 570 46.49 -25.39 -30.19
C ALA A 570 46.26 -26.82 -30.69
#